data_AF-A0A965FKU8-F1
#
_entry.id   AF-A0A965FKU8-F1
#
_cell.length_a   1.000
_cell.length_b   1.000
_cell.length_c   1.000
_cell.angle_alpha   90.00
_cell.angle_beta   90.00
_cell.angle_gamma   90.00
#
_symmetry.space_group_name_H-M   'P 1'
#
loop_
_entity.id
_entity.type
_entity.pdbx_description
1 polymer ?
#
loop_
_entity_poly.entity_id
_entity_poly.type
_entity_poly.pdbx_seq_one_letter_code
_entity_poly.pdbx_strand_id
1 'polypeptide(L)'
;MGPLVGIVANPVSASDIRRVVANASTLQVTDRANIILRVLSALRACGVQNVLMMPEKSGIRRHITRAYERAANLKEDIFPEIHHVRQDITTTVQDTLKATAAMREAGCKIIIVLGGDGTHRAVVSQCGSIPIAGISTGTNNAFPEHREPTITGLAVGLAAMGRVPEAIAFEGNKRLDIKIGDRAEDIAIVDVAVVTERFVGAKAIWKPENFRELFVTFSDPEVIGMSAIAGLLEPVSRRDPHGLMVGLTPPHEAKMRLNVPFAPGIIGAIGIGEVKHMQPGVPVRLEFPAGTIALDGERELAFDQSDDVTITLVKDAFRTVNVSGIMNYASKQGLMKLN
;
A
#
# COMPACT_ATOMS: atom_id res chain seq x y z
N MET A 1 -5.47 14.20 -26.65
CA MET A 1 -4.67 13.02 -26.24
C MET A 1 -5.51 12.25 -25.22
N GLY A 2 -5.64 10.92 -25.33
CA GLY A 2 -6.38 10.11 -24.36
C GLY A 2 -5.72 10.11 -22.97
N PRO A 3 -6.40 9.62 -21.91
CA PRO A 3 -5.81 9.60 -20.58
C PRO A 3 -4.56 8.70 -20.54
N LEU A 4 -3.55 9.15 -19.81
CA LEU A 4 -2.35 8.37 -19.51
C LEU A 4 -2.51 7.71 -18.14
N VAL A 5 -2.35 6.39 -18.07
CA VAL A 5 -2.41 5.62 -16.82
C VAL A 5 -0.99 5.18 -16.43
N GLY A 6 -0.60 5.44 -15.18
CA GLY A 6 0.69 4.98 -14.65
C GLY A 6 0.60 3.54 -14.15
N ILE A 7 1.65 2.74 -14.33
CA ILE A 7 1.78 1.42 -13.69
C ILE A 7 3.13 1.31 -12.97
N VAL A 8 3.08 1.20 -11.65
CA VAL A 8 4.23 0.89 -10.79
C VAL A 8 4.12 -0.59 -10.41
N ALA A 9 5.08 -1.40 -10.85
CA ALA A 9 5.19 -2.79 -10.45
C ALA A 9 6.60 -3.05 -9.91
N ASN A 10 6.77 -2.90 -8.60
CA ASN A 10 8.08 -3.07 -7.98
C ASN A 10 8.41 -4.57 -7.82
N PRO A 11 9.47 -5.08 -8.46
CA PRO A 11 9.86 -6.48 -8.29
C PRO A 11 10.60 -6.73 -6.98
N VAL A 12 11.15 -5.68 -6.34
CA VAL A 12 11.90 -5.78 -5.10
C VAL A 12 10.94 -5.59 -3.94
N SER A 13 10.39 -6.71 -3.45
CA SER A 13 9.58 -6.79 -2.23
C SER A 13 10.27 -7.79 -1.32
N ALA A 14 11.31 -7.34 -0.62
CA ALA A 14 12.27 -8.23 0.05
C ALA A 14 12.90 -7.68 1.34
N SER A 15 12.20 -6.82 2.09
CA SER A 15 12.58 -6.50 3.48
C SER A 15 11.72 -7.21 4.51
N ASP A 16 10.51 -7.67 4.16
CA ASP A 16 9.65 -8.39 5.10
C ASP A 16 10.20 -9.79 5.41
N ILE A 17 11.05 -9.86 6.46
CA ILE A 17 11.63 -11.09 6.97
C ILE A 17 10.57 -12.11 7.40
N ARG A 18 9.31 -11.69 7.67
CA ARG A 18 8.21 -12.61 7.96
C ARG A 18 7.98 -13.60 6.83
N ARG A 19 8.33 -13.26 5.59
CA ARG A 19 8.30 -14.21 4.47
C ARG A 19 9.33 -15.31 4.54
N VAL A 20 10.44 -15.09 5.25
CA VAL A 20 11.53 -16.05 5.42
C VAL A 20 11.29 -16.91 6.66
N VAL A 21 10.72 -16.34 7.72
CA VAL A 21 10.47 -17.05 8.99
C VAL A 21 9.09 -17.72 9.08
N ALA A 22 8.16 -17.40 8.17
CA ALA A 22 6.82 -18.00 8.12
C ALA A 22 6.54 -18.63 6.75
N ASN A 23 5.57 -19.55 6.68
CA ASN A 23 5.13 -20.25 5.47
C ASN A 23 4.35 -19.33 4.48
N ALA A 24 4.86 -18.14 4.19
CA ALA A 24 4.23 -17.19 3.30
C ALA A 24 4.49 -17.57 1.83
N SER A 25 3.45 -17.58 0.99
CA SER A 25 3.63 -17.78 -0.45
C SER A 25 4.16 -16.50 -1.11
N THR A 26 5.07 -16.66 -2.07
CA THR A 26 5.61 -15.54 -2.85
C THR A 26 5.15 -15.67 -4.29
N LEU A 27 4.57 -14.59 -4.82
CA LEU A 27 4.22 -14.55 -6.24
C LEU A 27 5.47 -14.55 -7.10
N GLN A 28 5.49 -15.41 -8.11
CA GLN A 28 6.55 -15.47 -9.09
C GLN A 28 6.49 -14.24 -10.00
N VAL A 29 7.59 -13.97 -10.70
CA VAL A 29 7.68 -12.90 -11.71
C VAL A 29 6.60 -13.07 -12.79
N THR A 30 6.33 -14.31 -13.19
CA THR A 30 5.28 -14.70 -14.13
C THR A 30 3.89 -14.32 -13.63
N ASP A 31 3.58 -14.55 -12.36
CA ASP A 31 2.29 -14.18 -11.77
C ASP A 31 2.08 -12.66 -11.81
N ARG A 32 3.11 -11.90 -11.45
CA ARG A 32 3.09 -10.42 -11.51
C ARG A 32 2.89 -9.93 -12.95
N ALA A 33 3.58 -10.53 -13.92
CA ALA A 33 3.39 -10.21 -15.32
C ALA A 33 1.95 -10.51 -15.79
N ASN A 34 1.38 -11.65 -15.38
CA ASN A 34 -0.01 -12.02 -15.70
C ASN A 34 -1.04 -11.08 -15.07
N ILE A 35 -0.79 -10.59 -13.84
CA ILE A 35 -1.60 -9.53 -13.23
C ILE A 35 -1.58 -8.28 -14.11
N ILE A 36 -0.39 -7.83 -14.53
CA ILE A 36 -0.24 -6.63 -15.37
C ILE A 36 -0.94 -6.82 -16.73
N LEU A 37 -0.80 -7.98 -17.37
CA LEU A 37 -1.46 -8.26 -18.65
C LEU A 37 -2.98 -8.22 -18.54
N ARG A 38 -3.56 -8.77 -17.46
CA ARG A 38 -5.01 -8.67 -17.20
C ARG A 38 -5.47 -7.22 -17.00
N VAL A 39 -4.69 -6.44 -16.25
CA VAL A 39 -4.95 -5.00 -16.07
C VAL A 39 -4.90 -4.26 -17.41
N LEU A 40 -3.84 -4.47 -18.20
CA LEU A 40 -3.68 -3.86 -19.53
C LEU A 40 -4.84 -4.21 -20.47
N SER A 41 -5.28 -5.46 -20.46
CA SER A 41 -6.44 -5.88 -21.27
C SER A 41 -7.72 -5.16 -20.87
N ALA A 42 -7.99 -5.06 -19.56
CA ALA A 42 -9.14 -4.34 -19.05
C ALA A 42 -9.08 -2.84 -19.38
N LEU A 43 -7.90 -2.21 -19.26
CA LEU A 43 -7.68 -0.82 -19.66
C LEU A 43 -7.99 -0.61 -21.15
N ARG A 44 -7.50 -1.50 -22.03
CA ARG A 44 -7.77 -1.44 -23.47
C ARG A 44 -9.26 -1.56 -23.75
N ALA A 45 -9.94 -2.52 -23.12
CA ALA A 45 -11.37 -2.72 -23.28
C ALA A 45 -12.21 -1.50 -22.87
N CYS A 46 -11.70 -0.68 -21.93
CA CYS A 46 -12.33 0.59 -21.56
C CYS A 46 -11.97 1.77 -22.49
N GLY A 47 -11.07 1.58 -23.47
CA GLY A 47 -10.65 2.60 -24.43
C GLY A 47 -9.37 3.33 -24.06
N VAL A 48 -8.67 2.96 -22.98
CA VAL A 48 -7.37 3.54 -22.64
C VAL A 48 -6.34 3.15 -23.71
N GLN A 49 -5.64 4.13 -24.24
CA GLN A 49 -4.69 3.95 -25.34
C GLN A 49 -3.24 3.93 -24.89
N ASN A 50 -2.90 4.61 -23.79
CA ASN A 50 -1.52 4.85 -23.38
C ASN A 50 -1.31 4.54 -21.90
N VAL A 51 -0.23 3.82 -21.62
CA VAL A 51 0.23 3.51 -20.27
C VAL A 51 1.68 3.95 -20.12
N LEU A 52 2.02 4.56 -18.99
CA LEU A 52 3.39 4.84 -18.60
C LEU A 52 3.80 3.85 -17.50
N MET A 53 4.73 2.97 -17.79
CA MET A 53 5.13 1.88 -16.91
C MET A 53 6.52 2.11 -16.31
N MET A 54 6.65 1.86 -15.01
CA MET A 54 7.96 1.82 -14.34
C MET A 54 8.85 0.74 -14.98
N PRO A 55 10.12 1.05 -15.33
CA PRO A 55 11.03 0.05 -15.87
C PRO A 55 11.55 -0.87 -14.76
N GLU A 56 11.90 -2.12 -15.12
CA GLU A 56 12.32 -3.16 -14.18
C GLU A 56 13.28 -4.16 -14.85
N LYS A 57 14.05 -4.93 -14.05
CA LYS A 57 15.03 -5.94 -14.52
C LYS A 57 14.75 -7.39 -14.06
N SER A 58 13.66 -7.63 -13.35
CA SER A 58 13.28 -8.96 -12.85
C SER A 58 12.70 -9.89 -13.92
N GLY A 59 12.29 -9.36 -15.08
CA GLY A 59 11.82 -10.14 -16.23
C GLY A 59 10.34 -9.96 -16.56
N ILE A 60 9.59 -9.20 -15.77
CA ILE A 60 8.19 -8.82 -16.06
C ILE A 60 8.07 -8.25 -17.48
N ARG A 61 8.97 -7.33 -17.84
CA ARG A 61 9.01 -6.69 -19.17
C ARG A 61 9.11 -7.72 -20.28
N ARG A 62 9.96 -8.73 -20.14
CA ARG A 62 10.13 -9.80 -21.14
C ARG A 62 8.85 -10.60 -21.32
N HIS A 63 8.15 -10.90 -20.21
CA HIS A 63 6.86 -11.61 -20.27
C HIS A 63 5.78 -10.77 -20.96
N ILE A 64 5.71 -9.48 -20.65
CA ILE A 64 4.78 -8.55 -21.29
C ILE A 64 5.08 -8.42 -22.79
N THR A 65 6.34 -8.20 -23.18
CA THR A 65 6.74 -8.09 -24.59
C THR A 65 6.31 -9.32 -25.40
N ARG A 66 6.53 -10.53 -24.87
CA ARG A 66 6.09 -11.78 -25.54
C ARG A 66 4.57 -11.86 -25.72
N ALA A 67 3.80 -11.33 -24.78
CA ALA A 67 2.34 -11.30 -24.90
C ALA A 67 1.89 -10.31 -25.99
N TYR A 68 2.56 -9.15 -26.11
CA TYR A 68 2.32 -8.19 -27.19
C TYR A 68 2.69 -8.76 -28.55
N GLU A 69 3.85 -9.43 -28.68
CA GLU A 69 4.25 -10.13 -29.90
C GLU A 69 3.21 -11.17 -30.33
N ARG A 70 2.68 -11.94 -29.37
CA ARG A 70 1.62 -12.92 -29.62
C ARG A 70 0.33 -12.24 -30.11
N ALA A 71 -0.14 -11.21 -29.42
CA ALA A 71 -1.35 -10.48 -29.80
C ALA A 71 -1.20 -9.87 -31.21
N ALA A 72 -0.03 -9.29 -31.51
CA ALA A 72 0.28 -8.75 -32.83
C ALA A 72 0.24 -9.84 -33.93
N ASN A 73 0.82 -11.02 -33.68
CA ASN A 73 0.78 -12.15 -34.61
C ASN A 73 -0.66 -12.65 -34.86
N LEU A 74 -1.52 -12.57 -33.84
CA LEU A 74 -2.94 -12.91 -33.94
C LEU A 74 -3.81 -11.75 -34.46
N LYS A 75 -3.23 -10.57 -34.72
CA LYS A 75 -3.93 -9.33 -35.09
C LYS A 75 -4.99 -8.90 -34.06
N GLU A 76 -4.72 -9.16 -32.79
CA GLU A 76 -5.56 -8.77 -31.66
C GLU A 76 -5.17 -7.39 -31.13
N ASP A 77 -6.15 -6.52 -30.97
CA ASP A 77 -5.98 -5.18 -30.41
C ASP A 77 -6.47 -5.11 -28.95
N ILE A 78 -5.78 -5.87 -28.09
CA ILE A 78 -6.22 -6.14 -26.72
C ILE A 78 -5.38 -5.44 -25.65
N PHE A 79 -4.35 -4.67 -26.00
CA PHE A 79 -3.53 -3.93 -25.04
C PHE A 79 -3.30 -2.47 -25.45
N PRO A 80 -3.17 -1.53 -24.50
CA PRO A 80 -2.74 -0.15 -24.78
C PRO A 80 -1.27 -0.10 -25.20
N GLU A 81 -0.82 1.03 -25.76
CA GLU A 81 0.60 1.27 -25.97
C GLU A 81 1.31 1.49 -24.63
N ILE A 82 2.45 0.80 -24.42
CA ILE A 82 3.29 0.97 -23.22
C ILE A 82 4.46 1.88 -23.52
N HIS A 83 4.49 3.00 -22.82
CA HIS A 83 5.65 3.87 -22.65
C HIS A 83 6.37 3.48 -21.36
N HIS A 84 7.70 3.59 -21.34
CA HIS A 84 8.46 3.35 -20.12
C HIS A 84 9.01 4.66 -19.56
N VAL A 85 8.96 4.81 -18.22
CA VAL A 85 9.67 5.88 -17.54
C VAL A 85 11.16 5.77 -17.88
N ARG A 86 11.77 6.88 -18.27
CA ARG A 86 13.22 6.97 -18.54
C ARG A 86 13.95 7.17 -17.22
N GLN A 87 14.49 6.09 -16.67
CA GLN A 87 15.32 6.11 -15.47
C GLN A 87 16.30 4.94 -15.45
N ASP A 88 17.41 5.11 -14.72
CA ASP A 88 18.26 3.99 -14.35
C ASP A 88 17.60 3.14 -13.25
N ILE A 89 17.76 1.82 -13.35
CA ILE A 89 17.16 0.85 -12.44
C ILE A 89 18.17 0.49 -11.37
N THR A 90 17.90 0.89 -10.13
CA THR A 90 18.75 0.70 -8.95
C THR A 90 18.37 -0.54 -8.13
N THR A 91 17.20 -1.14 -8.39
CA THR A 91 16.62 -2.23 -7.60
C THR A 91 16.39 -1.87 -6.12
N THR A 92 16.06 -0.61 -5.86
CA THR A 92 15.72 -0.10 -4.53
C THR A 92 14.37 0.62 -4.55
N VAL A 93 13.87 1.02 -3.38
CA VAL A 93 12.68 1.89 -3.27
C VAL A 93 12.78 3.17 -4.09
N GLN A 94 14.00 3.65 -4.39
CA GLN A 94 14.24 4.82 -5.24
C GLN A 94 13.66 4.67 -6.64
N ASP A 95 13.60 3.44 -7.19
CA ASP A 95 13.02 3.21 -8.50
C ASP A 95 11.51 3.50 -8.50
N THR A 96 10.82 3.18 -7.40
CA THR A 96 9.39 3.47 -7.21
C THR A 96 9.15 4.97 -7.02
N LEU A 97 9.98 5.62 -6.21
CA LEU A 97 9.87 7.06 -5.95
C LEU A 97 10.06 7.88 -7.25
N LYS A 98 11.15 7.60 -7.99
CA LYS A 98 11.46 8.28 -9.26
C LYS A 98 10.39 8.02 -10.33
N ALA A 99 9.92 6.78 -10.46
CA ALA A 99 8.90 6.46 -11.44
C ALA A 99 7.57 7.14 -11.12
N THR A 100 7.20 7.21 -9.84
CA THR A 100 5.98 7.91 -9.39
C THR A 100 6.07 9.41 -9.65
N ALA A 101 7.21 10.03 -9.34
CA ALA A 101 7.46 11.44 -9.64
C ALA A 101 7.36 11.73 -11.15
N ALA A 102 7.97 10.88 -11.98
CA ALA A 102 7.88 11.00 -13.44
C ALA A 102 6.44 10.81 -13.97
N MET A 103 5.66 9.89 -13.38
CA MET A 103 4.24 9.73 -13.72
C MET A 103 3.42 10.98 -13.34
N ARG A 104 3.76 11.62 -12.22
CA ARG A 104 3.14 12.89 -11.81
C ARG A 104 3.46 14.00 -12.78
N GLU A 105 4.73 14.16 -13.16
CA GLU A 105 5.17 15.15 -14.14
C GLU A 105 4.55 14.92 -15.53
N ALA A 106 4.41 13.65 -15.94
CA ALA A 106 3.74 13.28 -17.19
C ALA A 106 2.21 13.46 -17.16
N GLY A 107 1.62 13.85 -16.01
CA GLY A 107 0.19 14.09 -15.88
C GLY A 107 -0.66 12.82 -15.93
N CYS A 108 -0.14 11.68 -15.43
CA CYS A 108 -0.92 10.45 -15.29
C CYS A 108 -2.21 10.73 -14.51
N LYS A 109 -3.34 10.23 -15.02
CA LYS A 109 -4.66 10.44 -14.38
C LYS A 109 -4.86 9.56 -13.16
N ILE A 110 -4.35 8.33 -13.21
CA ILE A 110 -4.43 7.33 -12.15
C ILE A 110 -3.12 6.52 -12.20
N ILE A 111 -2.61 6.11 -11.04
CA ILE A 111 -1.46 5.21 -10.94
C ILE A 111 -1.91 3.86 -10.38
N ILE A 112 -1.74 2.80 -11.15
CA ILE A 112 -1.94 1.42 -10.68
C ILE A 112 -0.65 0.96 -10.00
N VAL A 113 -0.77 0.42 -8.79
CA VAL A 113 0.37 0.01 -7.97
C VAL A 113 0.27 -1.49 -7.70
N LEU A 114 1.26 -2.25 -8.13
CA LEU A 114 1.43 -3.65 -7.81
C LEU A 114 2.57 -3.79 -6.80
N GLY A 115 2.24 -4.18 -5.57
CA GLY A 115 3.22 -4.27 -4.50
C GLY A 115 2.62 -4.70 -3.17
N GLY A 116 3.39 -4.51 -2.10
CA GLY A 116 2.89 -4.57 -0.73
C GLY A 116 2.80 -3.18 -0.11
N ASP A 117 2.59 -3.12 1.20
CA ASP A 117 2.34 -1.86 1.93
C ASP A 117 3.47 -0.84 1.68
N GLY A 118 4.74 -1.25 1.79
CA GLY A 118 5.89 -0.37 1.53
C GLY A 118 5.96 0.20 0.10
N THR A 119 5.53 -0.55 -0.92
CA THR A 119 5.45 -0.03 -2.29
C THR A 119 4.35 1.02 -2.40
N HIS A 120 3.17 0.75 -1.82
CA HIS A 120 2.07 1.71 -1.83
C HIS A 120 2.43 2.98 -1.07
N ARG A 121 3.08 2.87 0.09
CA ARG A 121 3.61 3.98 0.88
C ARG A 121 4.57 4.86 0.07
N ALA A 122 5.50 4.23 -0.67
CA ALA A 122 6.43 4.94 -1.54
C ALA A 122 5.73 5.67 -2.70
N VAL A 123 4.66 5.09 -3.27
CA VAL A 123 3.85 5.78 -4.28
C VAL A 123 3.09 6.95 -3.63
N VAL A 124 2.43 6.74 -2.49
CA VAL A 124 1.65 7.77 -1.79
C VAL A 124 2.50 8.98 -1.42
N SER A 125 3.77 8.78 -1.03
CA SER A 125 4.67 9.90 -0.70
C SER A 125 5.08 10.76 -1.91
N GLN A 126 4.86 10.29 -3.14
CA GLN A 126 5.29 10.99 -4.36
C GLN A 126 4.16 11.32 -5.34
N CYS A 127 3.01 10.62 -5.28
CA CYS A 127 1.94 10.75 -6.27
C CYS A 127 1.19 12.08 -6.21
N GLY A 128 1.33 12.85 -5.12
CA GLY A 128 0.58 14.09 -4.91
C GLY A 128 -0.92 13.81 -4.89
N SER A 129 -1.70 14.54 -5.69
CA SER A 129 -3.16 14.38 -5.77
C SER A 129 -3.63 13.27 -6.73
N ILE A 130 -2.71 12.57 -7.41
CA ILE A 130 -3.08 11.53 -8.38
C ILE A 130 -3.65 10.32 -7.62
N PRO A 131 -4.90 9.89 -7.92
CA PRO A 131 -5.46 8.71 -7.27
C PRO A 131 -4.69 7.44 -7.63
N ILE A 132 -4.60 6.52 -6.66
CA ILE A 132 -3.94 5.23 -6.86
C ILE A 132 -4.95 4.07 -6.90
N ALA A 133 -4.64 3.04 -7.68
CA ALA A 133 -5.35 1.77 -7.65
C ALA A 133 -4.38 0.68 -7.20
N GLY A 134 -4.52 0.25 -5.95
CA GLY A 134 -3.66 -0.79 -5.41
C GLY A 134 -4.05 -2.18 -5.92
N ILE A 135 -3.05 -3.02 -6.15
CA ILE A 135 -3.17 -4.46 -6.33
C ILE A 135 -2.15 -5.13 -5.40
N SER A 136 -2.64 -5.81 -4.37
CA SER A 136 -1.81 -6.55 -3.43
C SER A 136 -1.10 -7.71 -4.14
N THR A 137 0.21 -7.81 -3.97
CA THR A 137 1.05 -8.92 -4.46
C THR A 137 1.73 -9.70 -3.33
N GLY A 138 1.29 -9.45 -2.08
CA GLY A 138 1.73 -10.16 -0.89
C GLY A 138 0.54 -10.73 -0.14
N THR A 139 0.77 -11.83 0.58
CA THR A 139 -0.27 -12.54 1.33
C THR A 139 -0.64 -11.88 2.66
N ASN A 140 0.15 -10.89 3.10
CA ASN A 140 0.10 -10.33 4.45
C ASN A 140 -0.09 -8.81 4.45
N ASN A 141 -0.44 -8.23 3.31
CA ASN A 141 -0.59 -6.79 3.21
C ASN A 141 -1.93 -6.38 3.82
N ALA A 142 -1.91 -5.34 4.65
CA ALA A 142 -3.14 -4.71 5.09
C ALA A 142 -3.71 -3.77 4.02
N PHE A 143 -2.86 -3.28 3.11
CA PHE A 143 -3.25 -2.43 2.00
C PHE A 143 -2.69 -2.94 0.66
N PRO A 144 -3.50 -2.98 -0.41
CA PRO A 144 -4.94 -2.72 -0.51
C PRO A 144 -5.78 -3.98 -0.23
N GLU A 145 -7.11 -3.83 -0.24
CA GLU A 145 -8.05 -4.95 -0.29
C GLU A 145 -7.71 -5.94 -1.41
N HIS A 146 -7.82 -7.24 -1.10
CA HIS A 146 -7.60 -8.31 -2.08
C HIS A 146 -8.74 -8.32 -3.10
N ARG A 147 -8.39 -8.12 -4.38
CA ARG A 147 -9.36 -8.06 -5.47
C ARG A 147 -8.80 -8.65 -6.74
N GLU A 148 -9.69 -9.16 -7.60
CA GLU A 148 -9.30 -9.65 -8.91
C GLU A 148 -8.76 -8.48 -9.77
N PRO A 149 -7.52 -8.58 -10.30
CA PRO A 149 -6.84 -7.50 -11.02
C PRO A 149 -7.54 -6.98 -12.28
N THR A 150 -8.23 -7.82 -13.04
CA THR A 150 -9.00 -7.43 -14.23
C THR A 150 -10.12 -6.47 -13.83
N ILE A 151 -10.82 -6.74 -12.73
CA ILE A 151 -11.86 -5.84 -12.19
C ILE A 151 -11.27 -4.51 -11.74
N THR A 152 -10.08 -4.53 -11.11
CA THR A 152 -9.36 -3.28 -10.80
C THR A 152 -9.00 -2.51 -12.07
N GLY A 153 -8.50 -3.20 -13.11
CA GLY A 153 -8.20 -2.59 -14.40
C GLY A 153 -9.43 -1.99 -15.10
N LEU A 154 -10.59 -2.66 -15.04
CA LEU A 154 -11.86 -2.14 -15.57
C LEU A 154 -12.27 -0.86 -14.84
N ALA A 155 -12.22 -0.87 -13.51
CA ALA A 155 -12.58 0.31 -12.73
C ALA A 155 -11.64 1.49 -13.02
N VAL A 156 -10.33 1.25 -13.10
CA VAL A 156 -9.35 2.27 -13.50
C VAL A 156 -9.65 2.79 -14.90
N GLY A 157 -9.94 1.92 -15.86
CA GLY A 157 -10.26 2.31 -17.23
C GLY A 157 -11.52 3.19 -17.30
N LEU A 158 -12.60 2.81 -16.63
CA LEU A 158 -13.83 3.59 -16.56
C LEU A 158 -13.62 4.96 -15.89
N ALA A 159 -12.85 5.00 -14.79
CA ALA A 159 -12.54 6.24 -14.09
C ALA A 159 -11.61 7.16 -14.91
N ALA A 160 -10.53 6.63 -15.49
CA ALA A 160 -9.57 7.38 -16.29
C ALA A 160 -10.22 7.98 -17.55
N MET A 161 -11.19 7.28 -18.13
CA MET A 161 -11.98 7.73 -19.28
C MET A 161 -13.14 8.67 -18.90
N GLY A 162 -13.29 9.03 -17.62
CA GLY A 162 -14.33 9.94 -17.14
C GLY A 162 -15.76 9.38 -17.25
N ARG A 163 -15.92 8.05 -17.34
CA ARG A 163 -17.23 7.39 -17.47
C ARG A 163 -17.97 7.24 -16.14
N VAL A 164 -17.31 7.56 -15.04
CA VAL A 164 -17.88 7.53 -13.68
C VAL A 164 -17.58 8.87 -12.98
N PRO A 165 -18.57 9.50 -12.32
CA PRO A 165 -18.35 10.74 -11.56
C PRO A 165 -17.25 10.59 -10.51
N GLU A 166 -16.42 11.62 -10.33
CA GLU A 166 -15.28 11.58 -9.39
C GLU A 166 -15.65 11.23 -7.95
N ALA A 167 -16.81 11.70 -7.47
CA ALA A 167 -17.30 11.42 -6.12
C ALA A 167 -17.64 9.94 -5.90
N ILE A 168 -17.85 9.18 -6.98
CA ILE A 168 -18.05 7.73 -6.94
C ILE A 168 -16.75 7.01 -7.25
N ALA A 169 -15.97 7.54 -8.20
CA ALA A 169 -14.77 6.89 -8.72
C ALA A 169 -13.62 6.81 -7.72
N PHE A 170 -13.57 7.74 -6.76
CA PHE A 170 -12.43 7.85 -5.85
C PHE A 170 -12.89 8.02 -4.39
N GLU A 171 -12.12 7.44 -3.48
CA GLU A 171 -12.30 7.56 -2.04
C GLU A 171 -11.05 8.15 -1.38
N GLY A 172 -11.25 9.01 -0.39
CA GLY A 172 -10.20 9.56 0.45
C GLY A 172 -9.68 8.54 1.46
N ASN A 173 -8.41 8.64 1.81
CA ASN A 173 -7.73 7.75 2.75
C ASN A 173 -7.00 8.50 3.84
N LYS A 174 -6.90 7.85 4.99
CA LYS A 174 -6.08 8.30 6.10
C LYS A 174 -4.60 7.93 5.87
N ARG A 175 -3.69 8.72 6.42
CA ARG A 175 -2.28 8.37 6.60
C ARG A 175 -1.80 8.87 7.97
N LEU A 176 -0.68 8.34 8.45
CA LEU A 176 0.03 8.85 9.61
C LEU A 176 1.23 9.65 9.13
N ASP A 177 1.36 10.88 9.59
CA ASP A 177 2.54 11.73 9.38
C ASP A 177 3.43 11.64 10.62
N ILE A 178 4.70 11.30 10.41
CA ILE A 178 5.70 11.11 11.45
C ILE A 178 6.71 12.22 11.32
N LYS A 179 6.96 12.94 12.41
CA LYS A 179 7.99 13.96 12.51
C LYS A 179 8.93 13.63 13.67
N ILE A 180 10.23 13.69 13.41
CA ILE A 180 11.31 13.45 14.38
C ILE A 180 12.18 14.70 14.44
N GLY A 181 11.85 15.62 15.35
CA GLY A 181 12.44 16.95 15.42
C GLY A 181 12.47 17.63 14.04
N ASP A 182 13.59 18.26 13.70
CA ASP A 182 13.87 18.77 12.35
C ASP A 182 14.67 17.78 11.49
N ARG A 183 14.91 16.57 12.00
CA ARG A 183 15.83 15.60 11.40
C ARG A 183 15.17 14.77 10.31
N ALA A 184 13.92 14.36 10.52
CA ALA A 184 13.24 13.48 9.59
C ALA A 184 11.72 13.70 9.62
N GLU A 185 11.12 13.61 8.43
CA GLU A 185 9.68 13.51 8.23
C GLU A 185 9.40 12.32 7.31
N ASP A 186 8.39 11.52 7.62
CA ASP A 186 7.98 10.37 6.81
C ASP A 186 6.50 10.06 7.03
N ILE A 187 5.97 9.09 6.27
CA ILE A 187 4.57 8.68 6.35
C ILE A 187 4.42 7.17 6.51
N ALA A 188 3.31 6.77 7.10
CA ALA A 188 2.77 5.41 7.06
C ALA A 188 1.31 5.44 6.58
N ILE A 189 0.90 4.45 5.80
CA ILE A 189 -0.47 4.39 5.26
C ILE A 189 -1.35 3.34 5.97
N VAL A 190 -0.74 2.42 6.72
CA VAL A 190 -1.40 1.41 7.54
C VAL A 190 -1.08 1.65 9.01
N ASP A 191 0.19 1.46 9.40
CA ASP A 191 0.58 1.41 10.81
C ASP A 191 1.98 1.96 11.11
N VAL A 192 2.10 2.44 12.34
CA VAL A 192 3.36 2.85 12.96
C VAL A 192 3.54 2.07 14.25
N ALA A 193 4.59 1.28 14.35
CA ALA A 193 4.95 0.56 15.58
C ALA A 193 6.16 1.22 16.24
N VAL A 194 6.07 1.48 17.54
CA VAL A 194 7.15 2.02 18.37
C VAL A 194 7.74 0.89 19.20
N VAL A 195 9.06 0.68 19.07
CA VAL A 195 9.78 -0.39 19.78
C VAL A 195 10.94 0.15 20.63
N THR A 196 11.30 -0.63 21.66
CA THR A 196 12.39 -0.33 22.61
C THR A 196 13.78 -0.33 21.98
N GLU A 197 14.01 -1.15 20.96
CA GLU A 197 15.32 -1.37 20.34
C GLU A 197 15.81 -0.13 19.59
N ARG A 198 17.09 0.20 19.73
CA ARG A 198 17.71 1.42 19.15
C ARG A 198 18.47 1.18 17.85
N PHE A 199 18.71 -0.09 17.49
CA PHE A 199 19.53 -0.44 16.33
C PHE A 199 18.66 -0.89 15.17
N VAL A 200 18.65 -0.06 14.12
CA VAL A 200 18.05 -0.39 12.82
C VAL A 200 18.73 -1.63 12.26
N GLY A 201 17.94 -2.59 11.77
CA GLY A 201 18.46 -3.82 11.14
C GLY A 201 18.74 -4.99 12.09
N ALA A 202 18.45 -4.85 13.39
CA ALA A 202 18.21 -6.02 14.22
C ALA A 202 16.90 -6.66 13.73
N LYS A 203 17.01 -7.78 13.03
CA LYS A 203 15.92 -8.66 12.56
C LYS A 203 15.03 -9.22 13.70
N ALA A 204 14.99 -8.55 14.86
CA ALA A 204 14.43 -8.92 16.16
C ALA A 204 13.24 -8.03 16.61
N ILE A 205 12.77 -7.10 15.75
CA ILE A 205 11.61 -6.20 16.00
C ILE A 205 10.32 -6.94 16.37
N TRP A 206 10.26 -8.27 16.18
CA TRP A 206 9.05 -9.07 16.31
C TRP A 206 8.86 -9.72 17.68
N LYS A 207 9.67 -9.38 18.67
CA LYS A 207 9.44 -9.82 20.05
C LYS A 207 8.31 -9.00 20.65
N PRO A 208 7.17 -9.61 21.03
CA PRO A 208 6.04 -8.90 21.65
C PRO A 208 6.48 -8.03 22.86
N GLU A 209 7.55 -8.43 23.55
CA GLU A 209 8.11 -7.72 24.70
C GLU A 209 8.74 -6.36 24.38
N ASN A 210 9.11 -6.12 23.11
CA ASN A 210 9.80 -4.89 22.70
C ASN A 210 8.83 -3.80 22.21
N PHE A 211 7.57 -4.13 21.98
CA PHE A 211 6.59 -3.18 21.51
C PHE A 211 6.09 -2.30 22.64
N ARG A 212 5.94 -1.01 22.35
CA ARG A 212 5.44 -0.02 23.31
C ARG A 212 4.13 0.59 22.88
N GLU A 213 4.05 1.02 21.62
CA GLU A 213 2.86 1.65 21.08
C GLU A 213 2.67 1.27 19.62
N LEU A 214 1.40 1.20 19.22
CA LEU A 214 0.97 0.96 17.85
C LEU A 214 -0.04 2.03 17.47
N PHE A 215 0.17 2.66 16.32
CA PHE A 215 -0.75 3.62 15.73
C PHE A 215 -1.22 3.08 14.40
N VAL A 216 -2.53 3.14 14.11
CA VAL A 216 -3.09 2.63 12.87
C VAL A 216 -4.07 3.62 12.24
N THR A 217 -4.05 3.69 10.91
CA THR A 217 -5.02 4.48 10.13
C THR A 217 -6.38 3.79 10.06
N PHE A 218 -6.38 2.46 10.00
CA PHE A 218 -7.54 1.57 10.01
C PHE A 218 -7.11 0.21 10.63
N SER A 219 -8.08 -0.58 11.07
CA SER A 219 -7.84 -1.84 11.75
C SER A 219 -8.86 -2.88 11.29
N ASP A 220 -8.40 -3.87 10.52
CA ASP A 220 -9.22 -4.92 9.96
C ASP A 220 -8.87 -6.25 10.65
N PRO A 221 -9.82 -6.95 11.30
CA PRO A 221 -9.53 -8.23 11.96
C PRO A 221 -9.17 -9.36 10.99
N GLU A 222 -9.35 -9.18 9.67
CA GLU A 222 -9.00 -10.16 8.65
C GLU A 222 -7.52 -10.11 8.21
N VAL A 223 -6.75 -9.13 8.69
CA VAL A 223 -5.31 -9.00 8.36
C VAL A 223 -4.44 -9.70 9.41
N ILE A 224 -3.14 -9.81 9.09
CA ILE A 224 -2.12 -10.37 9.99
C ILE A 224 -1.01 -9.34 10.23
N GLY A 225 -0.22 -9.54 11.29
CA GLY A 225 0.86 -8.63 11.67
C GLY A 225 0.43 -7.62 12.73
N MET A 226 1.10 -6.47 12.77
CA MET A 226 0.92 -5.48 13.83
C MET A 226 -0.46 -4.84 13.80
N SER A 227 -0.94 -4.46 12.61
CA SER A 227 -2.29 -3.91 12.42
C SER A 227 -3.42 -4.87 12.85
N ALA A 228 -3.18 -6.18 12.87
CA ALA A 228 -4.13 -7.17 13.37
C ALA A 228 -4.37 -7.04 14.89
N ILE A 229 -3.40 -6.54 15.66
CA ILE A 229 -3.58 -6.27 17.10
C ILE A 229 -4.73 -5.28 17.30
N ALA A 230 -4.70 -4.17 16.56
CA ALA A 230 -5.75 -3.17 16.61
C ALA A 230 -7.07 -3.72 16.07
N GLY A 231 -7.04 -4.50 14.97
CA GLY A 231 -8.25 -5.07 14.35
C GLY A 231 -9.02 -6.02 15.27
N LEU A 232 -8.29 -6.81 16.06
CA LEU A 232 -8.87 -7.74 17.04
C LEU A 232 -9.38 -7.06 18.32
N LEU A 233 -8.95 -5.82 18.58
CA LEU A 233 -9.44 -5.01 19.71
C LEU A 233 -10.68 -4.21 19.31
N GLU A 234 -10.57 -3.48 18.21
CA GLU A 234 -11.62 -2.61 17.70
C GLU A 234 -11.46 -2.45 16.17
N PRO A 235 -12.35 -3.02 15.37
CA PRO A 235 -12.35 -2.81 13.93
C PRO A 235 -12.65 -1.36 13.56
N VAL A 236 -11.76 -0.73 12.78
CA VAL A 236 -11.91 0.63 12.25
C VAL A 236 -11.73 0.57 10.75
N SER A 237 -12.74 1.00 10.02
CA SER A 237 -12.71 1.04 8.56
C SER A 237 -11.88 2.20 8.03
N ARG A 238 -11.52 2.12 6.75
CA ARG A 238 -10.87 3.23 6.04
C ARG A 238 -11.74 4.49 5.94
N ARG A 239 -13.07 4.35 6.09
CA ARG A 239 -14.04 5.45 6.01
C ARG A 239 -14.30 6.13 7.35
N ASP A 240 -13.97 5.46 8.46
CA ASP A 240 -14.14 6.05 9.78
C ASP A 240 -13.24 7.29 9.93
N PRO A 241 -13.71 8.33 10.64
CA PRO A 241 -12.98 9.60 10.72
C PRO A 241 -11.74 9.53 11.59
N HIS A 242 -11.53 8.46 12.36
CA HIS A 242 -10.44 8.29 13.32
C HIS A 242 -9.54 7.10 12.97
N GLY A 243 -8.41 7.01 13.65
CA GLY A 243 -7.54 5.85 13.71
C GLY A 243 -7.44 5.34 15.15
N LEU A 244 -6.58 4.37 15.43
CA LEU A 244 -6.36 3.88 16.80
C LEU A 244 -4.90 4.05 17.23
N MET A 245 -4.74 4.30 18.52
CA MET A 245 -3.49 4.21 19.25
C MET A 245 -3.65 3.13 20.31
N VAL A 246 -2.75 2.16 20.32
CA VAL A 246 -2.74 1.04 21.26
C VAL A 246 -1.43 1.07 22.03
N GLY A 247 -1.52 1.28 23.34
CA GLY A 247 -0.42 1.06 24.28
C GLY A 247 -0.23 -0.43 24.50
N LEU A 248 1.01 -0.89 24.33
CA LEU A 248 1.42 -2.28 24.45
C LEU A 248 2.30 -2.44 25.68
N THR A 249 2.13 -3.56 26.38
CA THR A 249 2.87 -3.87 27.60
C THR A 249 3.36 -5.31 27.53
N PRO A 250 4.48 -5.66 28.19
CA PRO A 250 4.94 -7.04 28.23
C PRO A 250 3.80 -7.98 28.67
N PRO A 251 3.57 -9.11 27.97
CA PRO A 251 2.40 -9.96 28.24
C PRO A 251 2.27 -10.36 29.71
N HIS A 252 3.39 -10.66 30.37
CA HIS A 252 3.42 -11.08 31.77
C HIS A 252 2.93 -10.01 32.77
N GLU A 253 3.01 -8.73 32.40
CA GLU A 253 2.57 -7.58 33.21
C GLU A 253 1.15 -7.11 32.85
N ALA A 254 0.61 -7.57 31.71
CA ALA A 254 -0.64 -7.08 31.16
C ALA A 254 -1.87 -7.62 31.90
N LYS A 255 -2.84 -6.74 32.19
CA LYS A 255 -4.18 -7.13 32.67
C LYS A 255 -5.01 -7.79 31.57
N MET A 256 -4.84 -7.33 30.33
CA MET A 256 -5.47 -7.90 29.14
C MET A 256 -4.39 -8.46 28.22
N ARG A 257 -4.62 -9.67 27.71
CA ARG A 257 -3.76 -10.30 26.71
C ARG A 257 -4.60 -10.70 25.51
N LEU A 258 -4.01 -10.59 24.34
CA LEU A 258 -4.64 -10.94 23.08
C LEU A 258 -3.77 -11.93 22.31
N ASN A 259 -4.38 -12.99 21.78
CA ASN A 259 -3.69 -13.86 20.83
C ASN A 259 -3.83 -13.26 19.43
N VAL A 260 -2.70 -12.96 18.80
CA VAL A 260 -2.62 -12.22 17.55
C VAL A 260 -1.92 -13.05 16.49
N PRO A 261 -2.43 -13.07 15.24
CA PRO A 261 -1.72 -13.66 14.11
C PRO A 261 -0.60 -12.73 13.63
N PHE A 262 0.60 -12.85 14.20
CA PHE A 262 1.74 -12.00 13.82
C PHE A 262 2.26 -12.28 12.41
N ALA A 263 2.17 -13.54 11.97
CA ALA A 263 2.58 -13.99 10.66
C ALA A 263 1.79 -15.26 10.27
N PRO A 264 1.84 -15.71 9.00
CA PRO A 264 1.11 -16.90 8.57
C PRO A 264 1.46 -18.13 9.41
N GLY A 265 0.48 -18.67 10.13
CA GLY A 265 0.65 -19.83 11.01
C GLY A 265 1.34 -19.54 12.35
N ILE A 266 1.67 -18.28 12.66
CA ILE A 266 2.29 -17.88 13.92
C ILE A 266 1.30 -17.05 14.73
N ILE A 267 0.76 -17.66 15.79
CA ILE A 267 -0.08 -17.00 16.79
C ILE A 267 0.75 -16.78 18.05
N GLY A 268 0.74 -15.56 18.59
CA GLY A 268 1.41 -15.24 19.84
C GLY A 268 0.58 -14.32 20.72
N ALA A 269 0.89 -14.30 22.01
CA ALA A 269 0.23 -13.42 22.96
C ALA A 269 0.90 -12.04 22.99
N ILE A 270 0.09 -10.99 23.03
CA ILE A 270 0.54 -9.62 23.30
C ILE A 270 -0.24 -9.01 24.47
N GLY A 271 0.45 -8.21 25.29
CA GLY A 271 -0.17 -7.49 26.39
C GLY A 271 -0.73 -6.15 25.93
N ILE A 272 -1.96 -5.85 26.32
CA ILE A 272 -2.65 -4.60 25.97
C ILE A 272 -2.69 -3.71 27.22
N GLY A 273 -2.21 -2.47 27.06
CA GLY A 273 -2.25 -1.44 28.08
C GLY A 273 -3.48 -0.56 27.96
N GLU A 274 -3.54 0.25 26.91
CA GLU A 274 -4.62 1.22 26.67
C GLU A 274 -4.96 1.29 25.18
N VAL A 275 -6.23 1.58 24.86
CA VAL A 275 -6.69 1.81 23.48
C VAL A 275 -7.34 3.19 23.41
N LYS A 276 -6.90 4.02 22.47
CA LYS A 276 -7.39 5.38 22.26
C LYS A 276 -7.72 5.61 20.78
N HIS A 277 -8.73 6.46 20.55
CA HIS A 277 -9.01 6.97 19.21
C HIS A 277 -8.08 8.11 18.87
N MET A 278 -7.45 8.05 17.70
CA MET A 278 -6.69 9.15 17.14
C MET A 278 -7.60 10.07 16.34
N GLN A 279 -7.70 11.33 16.77
CA GLN A 279 -8.41 12.36 16.01
C GLN A 279 -7.51 12.96 14.92
N PRO A 280 -8.03 13.18 13.69
CA PRO A 280 -7.25 13.81 12.64
C PRO A 280 -6.71 15.19 13.02
N GLY A 281 -5.47 15.48 12.63
CA GLY A 281 -4.83 16.77 12.83
C GLY A 281 -4.36 17.04 14.27
N VAL A 282 -4.55 16.10 15.20
CA VAL A 282 -4.05 16.20 16.58
C VAL A 282 -2.74 15.41 16.68
N PRO A 283 -1.58 16.07 16.88
CA PRO A 283 -0.31 15.38 17.04
C PRO A 283 -0.27 14.63 18.38
N VAL A 284 0.12 13.35 18.34
CA VAL A 284 0.47 12.58 19.53
C VAL A 284 1.98 12.57 19.69
N ARG A 285 2.47 13.10 20.82
CA ARG A 285 3.89 13.12 21.16
C ARG A 285 4.28 11.81 21.82
N LEU A 286 5.39 11.21 21.39
CA LEU A 286 5.93 10.01 22.06
C LEU A 286 6.63 10.41 23.35
N GLU A 287 6.30 9.74 24.46
CA GLU A 287 6.89 9.97 25.79
C GLU A 287 8.04 9.00 26.10
N PHE A 288 8.71 8.49 25.07
CA PHE A 288 9.82 7.55 25.22
C PHE A 288 11.17 8.24 25.01
N PRO A 289 12.19 7.92 25.83
CA PRO A 289 13.50 8.56 25.72
C PRO A 289 14.29 8.11 24.50
N ALA A 290 13.99 6.95 23.92
CA ALA A 290 14.64 6.44 22.71
C ALA A 290 13.92 5.19 22.22
N GLY A 291 14.10 4.88 20.94
CA GLY A 291 13.60 3.66 20.33
C GLY A 291 13.74 3.68 18.82
N THR A 292 12.96 2.80 18.17
CA THR A 292 12.82 2.76 16.73
C THR A 292 11.34 2.82 16.37
N ILE A 293 11.04 3.56 15.30
CA ILE A 293 9.71 3.68 14.71
C ILE A 293 9.72 2.85 13.43
N ALA A 294 8.88 1.83 13.36
CA ALA A 294 8.65 1.03 12.17
C ALA A 294 7.40 1.53 11.43
N LEU A 295 7.53 1.81 10.14
CA LEU A 295 6.49 2.35 9.27
C LEU A 295 6.03 1.28 8.28
N ASP A 296 4.77 0.88 8.35
CA ASP A 296 4.14 -0.15 7.51
C ASP A 296 4.99 -1.45 7.41
N GLY A 297 5.76 -1.77 8.46
CA GLY A 297 6.66 -2.91 8.54
C GLY A 297 7.89 -2.90 7.61
N GLU A 298 8.16 -1.82 6.88
CA GLU A 298 9.15 -1.80 5.79
C GLU A 298 10.24 -0.73 5.96
N ARG A 299 10.06 0.25 6.85
CA ARG A 299 11.04 1.30 7.11
C ARG A 299 11.18 1.56 8.60
N GLU A 300 12.42 1.75 9.04
CA GLU A 300 12.77 1.97 10.43
C GLU A 300 13.45 3.33 10.60
N LEU A 301 13.02 4.10 11.59
CA LEU A 301 13.59 5.38 11.99
C LEU A 301 13.96 5.31 13.48
N ALA A 302 15.26 5.32 13.79
CA ALA A 302 15.71 5.45 15.17
C ALA A 302 15.46 6.87 15.69
N PHE A 303 15.21 7.01 16.99
CA PHE A 303 15.11 8.29 17.71
C PHE A 303 15.71 8.19 19.12
N ASP A 304 16.12 9.32 19.69
CA ASP A 304 16.66 9.41 21.05
C ASP A 304 16.10 10.62 21.83
N GLN A 305 16.69 10.90 23.00
CA GLN A 305 16.20 11.88 23.97
C GLN A 305 16.26 13.32 23.44
N SER A 306 17.04 13.56 22.38
CA SER A 306 17.15 14.85 21.73
C SER A 306 16.05 15.09 20.69
N ASP A 307 15.34 14.03 20.27
CA ASP A 307 14.31 14.12 19.26
C ASP A 307 12.92 14.44 19.88
N ASP A 308 12.21 15.38 19.27
CA ASP A 308 10.77 15.58 19.53
C ASP A 308 9.96 14.79 18.50
N VAL A 309 9.42 13.63 18.91
CA VAL A 309 8.69 12.74 18.00
C VAL A 309 7.19 12.96 18.11
N THR A 310 6.55 13.25 16.98
CA THR A 310 5.10 13.31 16.88
C THR A 310 4.56 12.43 15.77
N ILE A 311 3.41 11.81 16.03
CA ILE A 311 2.64 11.04 15.04
C ILE A 311 1.26 11.70 14.92
N THR A 312 0.89 12.10 13.71
CA THR A 312 -0.37 12.78 13.44
C THR A 312 -1.19 12.00 12.42
N LEU A 313 -2.44 11.67 12.76
CA LEU A 313 -3.37 11.12 11.77
C LEU A 313 -3.83 12.23 10.84
N VAL A 314 -3.72 12.02 9.53
CA VAL A 314 -4.21 12.94 8.51
C VAL A 314 -5.34 12.26 7.75
N LYS A 315 -6.50 12.89 7.74
CA LYS A 315 -7.68 12.43 6.98
C LYS A 315 -7.58 12.93 5.53
N ASP A 316 -8.17 12.18 4.60
CA ASP A 316 -8.25 12.54 3.17
C ASP A 316 -6.88 12.88 2.54
N ALA A 317 -5.83 12.23 3.04
CA ALA A 317 -4.44 12.52 2.72
C ALA A 317 -4.02 12.03 1.33
N PHE A 318 -4.67 11.01 0.80
CA PHE A 318 -4.52 10.54 -0.58
C PHE A 318 -5.81 9.88 -1.07
N ARG A 319 -5.95 9.74 -2.40
CA ARG A 319 -7.14 9.14 -3.02
C ARG A 319 -6.85 7.76 -3.56
N THR A 320 -7.80 6.85 -3.42
CA THR A 320 -7.78 5.54 -4.09
C THR A 320 -8.95 5.36 -5.04
N VAL A 321 -8.78 4.54 -6.07
CA VAL A 321 -9.88 4.11 -6.95
C VAL A 321 -10.89 3.27 -6.15
N ASN A 322 -12.14 3.70 -6.13
CA ASN A 322 -13.25 2.98 -5.53
C ASN A 322 -13.78 1.92 -6.49
N VAL A 323 -13.10 0.77 -6.54
CA VAL A 323 -13.44 -0.29 -7.49
C VAL A 323 -14.89 -0.75 -7.31
N SER A 324 -15.34 -0.96 -6.07
CA SER A 324 -16.71 -1.39 -5.79
C SER A 324 -17.74 -0.35 -6.25
N GLY A 325 -17.54 0.93 -5.91
CA GLY A 325 -18.42 2.02 -6.33
C GLY A 325 -18.51 2.16 -7.84
N ILE A 326 -17.37 2.09 -8.53
CA ILE A 326 -17.29 2.17 -10.00
C ILE A 326 -18.04 1.01 -10.65
N MET A 327 -17.80 -0.23 -10.22
CA MET A 327 -18.42 -1.39 -10.86
C MET A 327 -19.94 -1.44 -10.61
N ASN A 328 -20.39 -1.05 -9.41
CA ASN A 328 -21.82 -0.90 -9.12
C ASN A 328 -22.47 0.19 -9.99
N TYR A 329 -21.81 1.33 -10.15
CA TYR A 329 -22.28 2.39 -11.04
C TYR A 329 -22.33 1.92 -12.50
N ALA A 330 -21.27 1.26 -12.96
CA ALA A 330 -21.16 0.73 -14.32
C ALA A 330 -22.28 -0.25 -14.66
N SER A 331 -22.62 -1.13 -13.72
CA SER A 331 -23.74 -2.06 -13.86
C SER A 331 -25.07 -1.32 -14.01
N LYS A 332 -25.37 -0.38 -13.09
CA LYS A 332 -26.62 0.40 -13.10
C LYS A 332 -26.78 1.26 -14.35
N GLN A 333 -25.69 1.84 -14.84
CA GLN A 333 -25.68 2.70 -16.03
C GLN A 333 -25.46 1.91 -17.33
N GLY A 334 -25.31 0.59 -17.27
CA GLY A 334 -25.08 -0.25 -18.46
C GLY A 334 -23.79 0.07 -19.20
N LEU A 335 -22.74 0.55 -18.52
CA LEU A 335 -21.49 1.00 -19.16
C LEU A 335 -20.73 -0.12 -19.89
N MET A 336 -21.06 -1.38 -19.59
CA MET A 336 -20.46 -2.57 -20.21
C MET A 336 -21.38 -3.24 -21.24
N LYS A 337 -22.55 -2.67 -21.55
CA LYS A 337 -23.44 -3.21 -22.59
C LYS A 337 -22.82 -2.92 -23.96
N LEU A 338 -22.73 -3.94 -24.80
CA LEU A 338 -22.51 -3.79 -26.23
C LEU A 338 -23.89 -3.57 -26.87
N ASN A 339 -23.96 -2.60 -27.78
CA ASN A 339 -25.16 -2.41 -28.61
C ASN A 339 -25.31 -3.56 -29.61
#